data_AF-A0A3D0HRF0-F1
#
_entry.id   AF-A0A3D0HRF0-F1
#
_cell.length_a   1.000
_cell.length_b   1.000
_cell.length_c   1.000
_cell.angle_alpha   90.00
_cell.angle_beta   90.00
_cell.angle_gamma   90.00
#
_symmetry.space_group_name_H-M   'P 1'
#
loop_
_entity.id
_entity.type
_entity.pdbx_description
1 polymer ?
#
loop_
_entity_poly.entity_id
_entity_poly.type
_entity_poly.pdbx_seq_one_letter_code
_entity_poly.pdbx_strand_id
1 'polypeptide(L)'
;IFYLKELREKSAEAGISLDNFGIVDPLEKLKKDTLFIKQTGSRYLYGAAYVTKAQKAAYESALSQSAFSSVTTLVGDYLEDTVVAKEGDAMTLQAVTSNGISHTYREDIRMKSLQTSLAYSNIVFDLKQILWPQEKKDRWEVLFEKFASNTNTFWNAFDCFEKTTVSEADGRIRSFLASDYEDSCEGDTIRLKVSGAVDGETTWFLLRTHEEEVEAVSGASLIEVEEGAYLVAANQAEVTLRLKPQNELYYTLSD
;
A
#
# COMPACT_ATOMS: atom_id res chain seq x y z
N ILE A 1 -4.18 -23.52 11.22
CA ILE A 1 -3.00 -23.98 10.43
C ILE A 1 -3.35 -24.12 8.94
N PHE A 2 -4.41 -24.86 8.56
CA PHE A 2 -4.80 -25.03 7.14
C PHE A 2 -4.89 -23.70 6.36
N TYR A 3 -5.75 -22.77 6.79
CA TYR A 3 -5.92 -21.47 6.11
C TYR A 3 -4.64 -20.62 6.02
N LEU A 4 -3.72 -20.74 6.99
CA LEU A 4 -2.44 -20.03 6.94
C LEU A 4 -1.54 -20.58 5.82
N LYS A 5 -1.63 -21.89 5.54
CA LYS A 5 -0.91 -22.50 4.42
C LYS A 5 -1.51 -22.04 3.08
N GLU A 6 -2.84 -22.04 2.97
CA GLU A 6 -3.54 -21.54 1.78
C GLU A 6 -3.19 -20.08 1.47
N LEU A 7 -3.17 -19.20 2.48
CA LEU A 7 -2.77 -17.80 2.30
C LEU A 7 -1.33 -17.71 1.76
N ARG A 8 -0.39 -18.45 2.35
CA ARG A 8 0.98 -18.48 1.89
C ARG A 8 1.11 -18.98 0.45
N GLU A 9 0.34 -20.00 0.06
CA GLU A 9 0.31 -20.52 -1.33
C GLU A 9 -0.26 -19.52 -2.34
N LYS A 10 -0.99 -18.51 -1.87
CA LYS A 10 -1.50 -17.39 -2.67
C LYS A 10 -0.66 -16.12 -2.52
N SER A 11 0.54 -16.20 -1.95
CA SER A 11 1.39 -15.05 -1.65
C SER A 11 0.67 -13.98 -0.81
N ALA A 12 -0.22 -14.42 0.08
CA ALA A 12 -0.93 -13.58 1.02
C ALA A 12 -0.41 -13.81 2.45
N GLU A 13 -0.69 -12.87 3.33
CA GLU A 13 -0.34 -12.97 4.76
C GLU A 13 -1.59 -12.95 5.64
N ALA A 14 -1.45 -13.51 6.84
CA ALA A 14 -2.42 -13.32 7.90
C ALA A 14 -1.96 -12.19 8.84
N GLY A 15 -2.90 -11.31 9.19
CA GLY A 15 -2.74 -10.30 10.24
C GLY A 15 -3.68 -10.55 11.42
N ILE A 16 -3.53 -9.76 12.48
CA ILE A 16 -4.42 -9.78 13.65
C ILE A 16 -5.46 -8.67 13.52
N SER A 17 -6.74 -9.02 13.43
CA SER A 17 -7.79 -8.02 13.61
C SER A 17 -7.91 -7.69 15.09
N LEU A 18 -7.81 -6.41 15.46
CA LEU A 18 -8.13 -5.92 16.80
C LEU A 18 -9.62 -5.67 16.98
N ASP A 19 -10.39 -5.67 15.90
CA ASP A 19 -11.83 -5.53 15.98
C ASP A 19 -12.53 -6.86 16.35
N ASN A 20 -13.68 -6.79 17.03
CA ASN A 20 -14.46 -7.95 17.42
C ASN A 20 -15.96 -7.64 17.55
N PHE A 21 -16.78 -8.65 17.29
CA PHE A 21 -18.19 -8.64 17.68
C PHE A 21 -18.35 -8.93 19.18
N GLY A 22 -18.84 -7.94 19.92
CA GLY A 22 -19.32 -8.13 21.29
C GLY A 22 -18.23 -8.16 22.38
N ILE A 23 -16.95 -8.03 22.04
CA ILE A 23 -15.89 -7.78 23.03
C ILE A 23 -15.45 -6.32 22.91
N VAL A 24 -15.84 -5.52 23.90
CA VAL A 24 -15.51 -4.09 23.95
C VAL A 24 -14.12 -3.86 24.55
N ASP A 25 -13.68 -4.71 25.49
CA ASP A 25 -12.38 -4.60 26.16
C ASP A 25 -11.24 -5.19 25.30
N PRO A 26 -10.29 -4.35 24.84
CA PRO A 26 -9.12 -4.77 24.07
C PRO A 26 -8.27 -5.84 24.73
N LEU A 27 -8.06 -5.75 26.04
CA LEU A 27 -7.16 -6.65 26.76
C LEU A 27 -7.80 -8.03 26.95
N GLU A 28 -9.12 -8.08 27.15
CA GLU A 28 -9.85 -9.35 27.20
C GLU A 28 -9.86 -10.05 25.84
N LYS A 29 -10.03 -9.29 24.74
CA LYS A 29 -9.88 -9.83 23.39
C LYS A 29 -8.48 -10.41 23.20
N LEU A 30 -7.45 -9.65 23.54
CA LEU A 30 -6.05 -10.07 23.40
C LEU A 30 -5.74 -11.35 24.18
N LYS A 31 -6.24 -11.47 25.42
CA LYS A 31 -6.06 -12.69 26.22
C LYS A 31 -6.66 -13.91 25.53
N LYS A 32 -7.88 -13.78 24.98
CA LYS A 32 -8.57 -14.86 24.27
C LYS A 32 -7.84 -15.26 22.99
N ASP A 33 -7.41 -14.29 22.19
CA ASP A 33 -6.67 -14.55 20.94
C ASP A 33 -5.32 -15.22 21.23
N THR A 34 -4.60 -14.73 22.23
CA THR A 34 -3.31 -15.30 22.65
C THR A 34 -3.48 -16.75 23.13
N LEU A 35 -4.53 -17.03 23.91
CA LEU A 35 -4.83 -18.38 24.38
C LEU A 35 -5.17 -19.30 23.22
N PHE A 36 -6.01 -18.85 22.28
CA PHE A 36 -6.37 -19.60 21.08
C PHE A 36 -5.14 -19.93 20.23
N ILE A 37 -4.29 -18.95 19.92
CA ILE A 37 -3.07 -19.15 19.14
C ILE A 37 -2.17 -20.20 19.82
N LYS A 38 -1.96 -20.09 21.14
CA LYS A 38 -1.18 -21.07 21.92
C LYS A 38 -1.78 -22.47 21.86
N GLN A 39 -3.09 -22.60 22.04
CA GLN A 39 -3.80 -23.90 22.02
C GLN A 39 -3.72 -24.57 20.64
N THR A 40 -3.71 -23.80 19.56
CA THR A 40 -3.55 -24.35 18.20
C THR A 40 -2.13 -24.79 17.87
N GLY A 41 -1.14 -24.47 18.73
CA GLY A 41 0.27 -24.76 18.49
C GLY A 41 0.85 -24.01 17.28
N SER A 42 0.21 -22.91 16.85
CA SER A 42 0.68 -22.11 15.71
C SER A 42 1.99 -21.41 16.05
N ARG A 43 2.97 -21.49 15.14
CA ARG A 43 4.23 -20.74 15.20
C ARG A 43 4.27 -19.57 14.20
N TYR A 44 3.13 -19.24 13.62
CA TYR A 44 3.04 -18.14 12.67
C TYR A 44 3.28 -16.81 13.39
N LEU A 45 4.13 -15.96 12.81
CA LEU A 45 4.41 -14.62 13.30
C LEU A 45 3.53 -13.63 12.53
N TYR A 46 2.72 -12.87 13.24
CA TYR A 46 1.83 -11.89 12.65
C TYR A 46 2.58 -10.56 12.56
N GLY A 47 2.85 -10.10 11.34
CA GLY A 47 3.54 -8.82 11.06
C GLY A 47 2.60 -7.61 11.01
N ALA A 48 1.32 -7.85 10.71
CA ALA A 48 0.32 -6.81 10.56
C ALA A 48 -0.84 -6.95 11.56
N ALA A 49 -1.39 -5.83 11.98
CA ALA A 49 -2.64 -5.76 12.74
C ALA A 49 -3.63 -4.79 12.08
N TYR A 50 -4.92 -5.05 12.19
CA TYR A 50 -5.99 -4.16 11.72
C TYR A 50 -6.74 -3.55 12.90
N VAL A 51 -6.96 -2.23 12.88
CA VAL A 51 -7.75 -1.52 13.89
C VAL A 51 -8.65 -0.47 13.24
N THR A 52 -9.84 -0.28 13.80
CA THR A 52 -10.73 0.80 13.33
C THR A 52 -10.41 2.11 14.04
N LYS A 53 -10.76 3.25 13.43
CA LYS A 53 -10.58 4.58 14.03
C LYS A 53 -11.21 4.71 15.42
N ALA A 54 -12.39 4.14 15.59
CA ALA A 54 -13.12 4.14 16.86
C ALA A 54 -12.38 3.35 17.97
N GLN A 55 -11.52 2.42 17.57
CA GLN A 55 -10.83 1.50 18.47
C GLN A 55 -9.38 1.89 18.75
N LYS A 56 -8.72 2.71 17.90
CA LYS A 56 -7.28 3.04 18.01
C LYS A 56 -6.84 3.31 19.45
N ALA A 57 -7.45 4.31 20.09
CA ALA A 57 -7.09 4.74 21.45
C ALA A 57 -7.26 3.62 22.50
N ALA A 58 -8.28 2.76 22.36
CA ALA A 58 -8.49 1.66 23.29
C ALA A 58 -7.39 0.59 23.16
N TYR A 59 -6.90 0.37 21.93
CA TYR A 59 -5.96 -0.70 21.60
C TYR A 59 -4.48 -0.30 21.67
N GLU A 60 -4.13 0.98 21.86
CA GLU A 60 -2.74 1.43 22.08
C GLU A 60 -2.03 0.65 23.19
N SER A 61 -2.72 0.46 24.32
CA SER A 61 -2.18 -0.33 25.46
C SER A 61 -2.03 -1.81 25.13
N ALA A 62 -2.90 -2.36 24.28
CA ALA A 62 -2.83 -3.75 23.85
C ALA A 62 -1.66 -3.99 22.89
N LEU A 63 -1.38 -3.05 21.98
CA LEU A 63 -0.28 -3.13 21.02
C LEU A 63 1.11 -3.20 21.67
N SER A 64 1.27 -2.64 22.87
CA SER A 64 2.52 -2.74 23.64
C SER A 64 2.75 -4.10 24.32
N GLN A 65 1.76 -5.01 24.28
CA GLN A 65 1.87 -6.32 24.92
C GLN A 65 2.74 -7.27 24.09
N SER A 66 3.44 -8.19 24.77
CA SER A 66 4.34 -9.17 24.14
C SER A 66 3.70 -10.02 23.02
N ALA A 67 2.38 -10.20 23.05
CA ALA A 67 1.63 -10.92 22.03
C ALA A 67 1.66 -10.24 20.64
N PHE A 68 1.95 -8.94 20.58
CA PHE A 68 2.10 -8.16 19.34
C PHE A 68 3.54 -7.77 19.05
N SER A 69 4.52 -8.38 19.73
CA SER A 69 5.94 -8.02 19.56
C SER A 69 6.47 -8.21 18.14
N SER A 70 5.81 -9.05 17.32
CA SER A 70 6.13 -9.23 15.90
C SER A 70 5.41 -8.26 14.96
N VAL A 71 4.43 -7.50 15.44
CA VAL A 71 3.66 -6.58 14.61
C VAL A 71 4.49 -5.33 14.35
N THR A 72 4.76 -5.08 13.07
CA THR A 72 5.47 -3.88 12.59
C THR A 72 4.54 -2.94 11.85
N THR A 73 3.35 -3.40 11.46
CA THR A 73 2.42 -2.64 10.64
C THR A 73 1.02 -2.60 11.24
N LEU A 74 0.47 -1.41 11.38
CA LEU A 74 -0.91 -1.18 11.75
C LEU A 74 -1.69 -0.72 10.51
N VAL A 75 -2.77 -1.41 10.19
CA VAL A 75 -3.70 -1.03 9.12
C VAL A 75 -4.98 -0.52 9.75
N GLY A 76 -5.55 0.55 9.19
CA GLY A 76 -6.84 1.00 9.70
C GLY A 76 -7.53 2.05 8.84
N ASP A 77 -8.83 2.19 9.07
CA ASP A 77 -9.67 3.13 8.34
C ASP A 77 -9.39 4.55 8.84
N TYR A 78 -8.65 5.35 8.06
CA TYR A 78 -8.48 6.78 8.31
C TYR A 78 -8.11 7.11 9.78
N LEU A 79 -7.21 6.30 10.35
CA LEU A 79 -6.74 6.47 11.72
C LEU A 79 -6.13 7.87 11.91
N GLU A 80 -5.49 8.38 10.87
CA GLU A 80 -4.97 9.73 10.74
C GLU A 80 -5.42 10.34 9.40
N ASP A 81 -5.19 11.64 9.23
CA ASP A 81 -5.45 12.33 7.95
C ASP A 81 -4.40 11.96 6.88
N THR A 82 -3.36 11.22 7.27
CA THR A 82 -2.26 10.76 6.42
C THR A 82 -2.45 9.31 5.95
N VAL A 83 -1.97 9.00 4.76
CA VAL A 83 -2.06 7.66 4.14
C VAL A 83 -1.06 6.68 4.76
N VAL A 84 0.13 7.17 5.07
CA VAL A 84 1.20 6.43 5.72
C VAL A 84 1.80 7.30 6.81
N ALA A 85 1.96 6.76 8.01
CA ALA A 85 2.56 7.47 9.13
C ALA A 85 3.43 6.55 9.98
N LYS A 86 4.19 7.13 10.91
CA LYS A 86 4.89 6.39 11.95
C LYS A 86 3.94 6.21 13.14
N GLU A 87 3.79 4.99 13.63
CA GLU A 87 3.00 4.68 14.82
C GLU A 87 3.94 4.28 15.96
N GLY A 88 4.02 5.13 16.98
CA GLY A 88 5.01 4.98 18.05
C GLY A 88 6.44 4.96 17.52
N ASP A 89 7.31 4.18 18.15
CA ASP A 89 8.74 4.17 17.79
C ASP A 89 9.10 3.20 16.68
N ALA A 90 8.35 2.11 16.53
CA ALA A 90 8.75 0.95 15.75
C ALA A 90 7.76 0.52 14.66
N MET A 91 6.51 1.00 14.69
CA MET A 91 5.47 0.59 13.75
C MET A 91 5.23 1.63 12.66
N THR A 92 4.73 1.18 11.52
CA THR A 92 4.11 2.07 10.53
C THR A 92 2.59 1.93 10.61
N LEU A 93 1.92 3.04 10.33
CA LEU A 93 0.49 3.09 10.10
C LEU A 93 0.25 3.17 8.59
N GLN A 94 -0.53 2.25 8.06
CA GLN A 94 -1.00 2.23 6.67
C GLN A 94 -2.52 2.40 6.65
N ALA A 95 -2.98 3.57 6.25
CA ALA A 95 -4.41 3.85 6.17
C ALA A 95 -5.05 3.10 5.00
N VAL A 96 -6.29 2.69 5.20
CA VAL A 96 -7.11 2.17 4.11
C VAL A 96 -7.42 3.28 3.11
N THR A 97 -7.14 3.03 1.83
CA THR A 97 -7.34 4.03 0.77
C THR A 97 -8.66 3.87 0.03
N SER A 98 -9.28 2.69 0.09
CA SER A 98 -10.53 2.40 -0.61
C SER A 98 -11.36 1.36 0.13
N ASN A 99 -12.69 1.51 0.08
CA ASN A 99 -13.64 0.52 0.59
C ASN A 99 -14.10 -0.35 -0.59
N GLY A 100 -13.98 -1.67 -0.48
CA GLY A 100 -14.33 -2.57 -1.58
C GLY A 100 -15.81 -2.59 -1.96
N ILE A 101 -16.71 -2.09 -1.10
CA ILE A 101 -18.17 -2.12 -1.32
C ILE A 101 -18.71 -0.79 -1.87
N SER A 102 -18.06 0.35 -1.58
CA SER A 102 -18.49 1.66 -2.09
C SER A 102 -17.57 2.17 -3.18
N HIS A 103 -18.16 2.78 -4.21
CA HIS A 103 -17.42 3.52 -5.20
C HIS A 103 -18.21 4.75 -5.65
N THR A 104 -17.64 5.93 -5.44
CA THR A 104 -18.20 7.24 -5.77
C THR A 104 -17.18 8.06 -6.53
N TYR A 105 -17.62 9.11 -7.26
CA TYR A 105 -16.69 10.00 -7.98
C TYR A 105 -15.61 10.61 -7.09
N ARG A 106 -15.93 10.90 -5.82
CA ARG A 106 -14.95 11.43 -4.86
C ARG A 106 -13.92 10.38 -4.46
N GLU A 107 -14.35 9.13 -4.28
CA GLU A 107 -13.45 8.01 -3.99
C GLU A 107 -12.55 7.72 -5.20
N ASP A 108 -13.08 7.78 -6.42
CA ASP A 108 -12.33 7.61 -7.66
C ASP A 108 -11.23 8.67 -7.81
N ILE A 109 -11.57 9.96 -7.66
CA ILE A 109 -10.59 11.05 -7.72
C ILE A 109 -9.51 10.85 -6.66
N ARG A 110 -9.90 10.56 -5.41
CA ARG A 110 -8.92 10.32 -4.32
C ARG A 110 -7.99 9.16 -4.65
N MET A 111 -8.53 8.03 -5.09
CA MET A 111 -7.75 6.85 -5.45
C MET A 111 -6.73 7.18 -6.54
N LYS A 112 -7.19 7.82 -7.63
CA LYS A 112 -6.30 8.24 -8.73
C LYS A 112 -5.20 9.16 -8.25
N SER A 113 -5.53 10.16 -7.42
CA SER A 113 -4.53 11.04 -6.82
C SER A 113 -3.49 10.26 -6.01
N LEU A 114 -3.91 9.30 -5.17
CA LEU A 114 -2.98 8.49 -4.38
C LEU A 114 -2.08 7.61 -5.24
N GLN A 115 -2.63 6.98 -6.28
CA GLN A 115 -1.88 6.18 -7.23
C GLN A 115 -0.86 7.02 -7.99
N THR A 116 -1.24 8.22 -8.44
CA THR A 116 -0.33 9.11 -9.17
C THR A 116 0.66 9.87 -8.30
N SER A 117 0.41 10.01 -6.99
CA SER A 117 1.32 10.77 -6.10
C SER A 117 2.23 9.87 -5.27
N LEU A 118 1.74 8.69 -4.87
CA LEU A 118 2.44 7.78 -3.97
C LEU A 118 2.74 6.41 -4.60
N ALA A 119 2.27 6.14 -5.82
CA ALA A 119 2.30 4.79 -6.41
C ALA A 119 1.73 3.72 -5.46
N TYR A 120 0.73 4.09 -4.67
CA TYR A 120 0.22 3.28 -3.56
C TYR A 120 -1.30 3.34 -3.47
N SER A 121 -1.92 2.17 -3.34
CA SER A 121 -3.32 2.03 -2.99
C SER A 121 -3.59 0.65 -2.38
N ASN A 122 -4.61 0.57 -1.54
CA ASN A 122 -5.11 -0.66 -0.96
C ASN A 122 -6.65 -0.61 -0.82
N ILE A 123 -7.27 -1.77 -0.66
CA ILE A 123 -8.72 -1.92 -0.53
C ILE A 123 -9.01 -2.75 0.73
N VAL A 124 -9.95 -2.29 1.55
CA VAL A 124 -10.50 -3.11 2.63
C VAL A 124 -11.82 -3.73 2.19
N PHE A 125 -11.98 -5.03 2.47
CA PHE A 125 -13.27 -5.69 2.40
C PHE A 125 -13.64 -6.22 3.79
N ASP A 126 -14.52 -5.49 4.47
CA ASP A 126 -14.93 -5.82 5.83
C ASP A 126 -15.92 -7.01 5.83
N LEU A 127 -15.42 -8.17 6.23
CA LEU A 127 -16.21 -9.42 6.28
C LEU A 127 -17.15 -9.48 7.49
N LYS A 128 -17.08 -8.54 8.45
CA LYS A 128 -17.96 -8.57 9.63
C LYS A 128 -19.43 -8.60 9.25
N GLN A 129 -19.83 -7.78 8.28
CA GLN A 129 -21.21 -7.71 7.80
C GLN A 129 -21.69 -9.06 7.23
N ILE A 130 -20.79 -9.83 6.61
CA ILE A 130 -21.07 -11.16 6.07
C ILE A 130 -21.14 -12.21 7.18
N LEU A 131 -20.26 -12.11 8.18
CA LEU A 131 -20.20 -13.04 9.30
C LEU A 131 -21.41 -12.89 10.25
N TRP A 132 -22.02 -11.71 10.30
CA TRP A 132 -23.19 -11.43 11.14
C TRP A 132 -24.26 -10.60 10.41
N PRO A 133 -24.92 -11.16 9.37
CA PRO A 133 -25.83 -10.41 8.51
C PRO A 133 -27.09 -10.00 9.26
N GLN A 134 -27.46 -8.72 9.21
CA GLN A 134 -28.69 -8.19 9.81
C GLN A 134 -29.83 -8.10 8.79
N GLU A 135 -29.48 -7.86 7.53
CA GLU A 135 -30.41 -7.70 6.42
C GLU A 135 -30.04 -8.58 5.22
N LYS A 136 -30.97 -8.74 4.26
CA LYS A 136 -30.68 -9.51 3.02
C LYS A 136 -29.50 -8.94 2.21
N LYS A 137 -29.26 -7.63 2.28
CA LYS A 137 -28.17 -6.95 1.56
C LYS A 137 -26.79 -7.26 2.13
N ASP A 138 -26.73 -7.86 3.32
CA ASP A 138 -25.50 -8.21 4.05
C ASP A 138 -24.99 -9.61 3.70
N ARG A 139 -25.75 -10.35 2.89
CA ARG A 139 -25.41 -11.71 2.47
C ARG A 139 -24.16 -11.71 1.60
N TRP A 140 -23.38 -12.79 1.73
CA TRP A 140 -22.15 -13.00 0.97
C TRP A 140 -22.34 -12.75 -0.53
N GLU A 141 -23.38 -13.33 -1.14
CA GLU A 141 -23.58 -13.24 -2.60
C GLU A 141 -23.74 -11.78 -3.05
N VAL A 142 -24.49 -10.99 -2.28
CA VAL A 142 -24.77 -9.58 -2.60
C VAL A 142 -23.53 -8.71 -2.42
N LEU A 143 -22.79 -8.90 -1.32
CA LEU A 143 -21.59 -8.11 -1.04
C LEU A 143 -20.43 -8.51 -1.94
N PHE A 144 -20.28 -9.80 -2.24
CA PHE A 144 -19.27 -10.30 -3.17
C PHE A 144 -19.53 -9.81 -4.59
N GLU A 145 -20.78 -9.82 -5.08
CA GLU A 145 -21.12 -9.28 -6.40
C GLU A 145 -20.75 -7.80 -6.53
N LYS A 146 -21.04 -6.99 -5.49
CA LYS A 146 -20.61 -5.59 -5.43
C LYS A 146 -19.10 -5.45 -5.44
N PHE A 147 -18.41 -6.19 -4.58
CA PHE A 147 -16.95 -6.17 -4.49
C PHE A 147 -16.33 -6.50 -5.85
N ALA A 148 -16.71 -7.63 -6.44
CA ALA A 148 -16.22 -8.08 -7.74
C ALA A 148 -16.53 -7.09 -8.86
N SER A 149 -17.75 -6.53 -8.89
CA SER A 149 -18.14 -5.52 -9.87
C SER A 149 -17.26 -4.28 -9.77
N ASN A 150 -17.05 -3.77 -8.55
CA ASN A 150 -16.23 -2.58 -8.37
C ASN A 150 -14.76 -2.84 -8.71
N THR A 151 -14.20 -3.97 -8.26
CA THR A 151 -12.80 -4.32 -8.52
C THR A 151 -12.51 -4.50 -10.01
N ASN A 152 -13.45 -5.10 -10.76
CA ASN A 152 -13.29 -5.33 -12.20
C ASN A 152 -13.53 -4.07 -13.05
N THR A 153 -14.26 -3.07 -12.53
CA THR A 153 -14.68 -1.91 -13.32
C THR A 153 -13.84 -0.67 -13.02
N PHE A 154 -13.61 -0.37 -11.75
CA PHE A 154 -13.03 0.91 -11.32
C PHE A 154 -11.61 0.79 -10.78
N TRP A 155 -11.23 -0.41 -10.30
CA TRP A 155 -9.90 -0.70 -9.78
C TRP A 155 -9.01 -1.46 -10.76
N ASN A 156 -9.31 -1.40 -12.06
CA ASN A 156 -8.32 -1.69 -13.10
C ASN A 156 -7.29 -0.54 -13.07
N ALA A 157 -6.34 -0.60 -12.15
CA ALA A 157 -5.29 0.41 -12.02
C ALA A 157 -3.92 -0.21 -12.31
N PHE A 158 -3.19 0.49 -13.17
CA PHE A 158 -1.77 0.36 -13.51
C PHE A 158 -1.17 -1.03 -13.31
N ASP A 159 -1.15 -1.85 -14.38
CA ASP A 159 -0.47 -3.15 -14.40
C ASP A 159 1.01 -3.07 -13.98
N CYS A 160 1.61 -1.87 -13.98
CA CYS A 160 2.97 -1.63 -13.52
C CYS A 160 3.15 -1.64 -11.99
N PHE A 161 2.07 -1.63 -11.20
CA PHE A 161 2.18 -1.72 -9.73
C PHE A 161 2.14 -3.17 -9.28
N GLU A 162 3.14 -3.55 -8.49
CA GLU A 162 3.23 -4.89 -7.93
C GLU A 162 2.27 -5.05 -6.75
N LYS A 163 1.60 -6.22 -6.69
CA LYS A 163 0.79 -6.60 -5.53
C LYS A 163 1.70 -7.08 -4.42
N THR A 164 1.50 -6.54 -3.22
CA THR A 164 2.28 -6.91 -2.04
C THR A 164 1.37 -7.32 -0.89
N THR A 165 1.92 -8.05 0.07
CA THR A 165 1.33 -8.10 1.41
C THR A 165 1.49 -6.74 2.11
N VAL A 166 0.83 -6.56 3.26
CA VAL A 166 0.94 -5.33 4.04
C VAL A 166 2.34 -5.21 4.66
N SER A 167 2.94 -6.32 5.10
CA SER A 167 4.32 -6.32 5.61
C SER A 167 5.36 -6.09 4.50
N GLU A 168 5.14 -6.57 3.28
CA GLU A 168 6.00 -6.22 2.13
C GLU A 168 5.90 -4.72 1.78
N ALA A 169 4.67 -4.17 1.80
CA ALA A 169 4.47 -2.72 1.64
C ALA A 169 5.15 -1.91 2.76
N ASP A 170 5.14 -2.41 4.01
CA ASP A 170 5.83 -1.79 5.15
C ASP A 170 7.34 -1.69 4.91
N GLY A 171 7.96 -2.75 4.39
CA GLY A 171 9.38 -2.73 4.01
C GLY A 171 9.69 -1.62 2.99
N ARG A 172 8.89 -1.53 1.92
CA ARG A 172 9.04 -0.50 0.88
C ARG A 172 8.85 0.91 1.44
N ILE A 173 7.82 1.11 2.26
CA ILE A 173 7.53 2.38 2.94
C ILE A 173 8.71 2.79 3.82
N ARG A 174 9.23 1.89 4.64
CA ARG A 174 10.38 2.20 5.52
C ARG A 174 11.63 2.51 4.73
N SER A 175 11.90 1.76 3.67
CA SER A 175 13.03 2.02 2.78
C SER A 175 12.92 3.40 2.15
N PHE A 176 11.73 3.77 1.65
CA PHE A 176 11.47 5.11 1.12
C PHE A 176 11.65 6.20 2.18
N LEU A 177 11.08 6.03 3.38
CA LEU A 177 11.19 7.02 4.48
C LEU A 177 12.60 7.14 5.07
N ALA A 178 13.44 6.11 4.91
CA ALA A 178 14.84 6.12 5.32
C ALA A 178 15.78 6.69 4.24
N SER A 179 15.34 6.68 2.98
CA SER A 179 16.11 7.21 1.86
C SER A 179 16.08 8.73 1.84
N ASP A 180 17.17 9.32 1.37
CA ASP A 180 17.28 10.72 0.98
C ASP A 180 17.68 10.80 -0.49
N TYR A 181 17.32 11.88 -1.17
CA TYR A 181 17.65 12.05 -2.57
C TYR A 181 17.96 13.50 -2.96
N GLU A 182 18.85 13.63 -3.94
CA GLU A 182 19.13 14.89 -4.63
C GLU A 182 18.80 14.71 -6.11
N ASP A 183 18.03 15.63 -6.69
CA ASP A 183 17.75 15.66 -8.11
C ASP A 183 18.26 16.95 -8.77
N SER A 184 18.66 16.83 -10.03
CA SER A 184 18.96 17.98 -10.88
C SER A 184 18.56 17.72 -12.33
N CYS A 185 18.25 18.79 -13.04
CA CYS A 185 17.99 18.76 -14.47
C CYS A 185 18.93 19.76 -15.17
N GLU A 186 19.77 19.25 -16.07
CA GLU A 186 20.73 20.03 -16.86
C GLU A 186 20.53 19.71 -18.34
N GLY A 187 19.91 20.64 -19.08
CA GLY A 187 19.59 20.44 -20.50
C GLY A 187 18.57 19.33 -20.68
N ASP A 188 18.95 18.26 -21.38
CA ASP A 188 18.13 17.07 -21.66
C ASP A 188 18.35 15.94 -20.63
N THR A 189 19.09 16.19 -19.54
CA THR A 189 19.54 15.14 -18.64
C THR A 189 19.07 15.38 -17.21
N ILE A 190 18.32 14.41 -16.68
CA ILE A 190 17.94 14.32 -15.26
C ILE A 190 18.98 13.46 -14.54
N ARG A 191 19.48 13.93 -13.41
CA ARG A 191 20.33 13.17 -12.48
C ARG A 191 19.61 13.02 -11.15
N LEU A 192 19.67 11.82 -10.60
CA LEU A 192 19.12 11.50 -9.30
C LEU A 192 20.19 10.77 -8.49
N LYS A 193 20.51 11.30 -7.30
CA LYS A 193 21.38 10.65 -6.33
C LYS A 193 20.54 10.17 -5.17
N VAL A 194 20.62 8.88 -4.88
CA VAL A 194 19.89 8.23 -3.78
C VAL A 194 20.88 7.83 -2.71
N SER A 195 20.60 8.20 -1.46
CA SER A 195 21.39 7.85 -0.28
C SER A 195 20.48 7.39 0.85
N GLY A 196 21.03 6.74 1.89
CA GLY A 196 20.25 6.25 3.04
C GLY A 196 19.30 5.07 2.74
N ALA A 197 19.20 4.64 1.48
CA ALA A 197 18.46 3.45 1.09
C ALA A 197 18.97 2.21 1.84
N VAL A 198 18.05 1.32 2.20
CA VAL A 198 18.38 0.07 2.88
C VAL A 198 19.13 -0.84 1.90
N ASP A 199 20.28 -1.37 2.31
CA ASP A 199 21.12 -2.23 1.46
C ASP A 199 20.29 -3.40 0.87
N GLY A 200 20.26 -3.47 -0.46
CA GLY A 200 19.55 -4.52 -1.21
C GLY A 200 18.08 -4.22 -1.51
N GLU A 201 17.54 -3.09 -1.05
CA GLU A 201 16.18 -2.63 -1.38
C GLU A 201 16.22 -1.60 -2.52
N THR A 202 15.30 -1.72 -3.46
CA THR A 202 15.12 -0.75 -4.55
C THR A 202 14.26 0.43 -4.08
N THR A 203 14.76 1.65 -4.24
CA THR A 203 13.95 2.87 -4.03
C THR A 203 13.27 3.27 -5.32
N TRP A 204 11.98 3.60 -5.22
CA TRP A 204 11.13 3.89 -6.38
C TRP A 204 10.75 5.37 -6.41
N PHE A 205 10.77 5.96 -7.61
CA PHE A 205 10.37 7.35 -7.85
C PHE A 205 9.38 7.40 -9.00
N LEU A 206 8.46 8.37 -8.96
CA LEU A 206 7.59 8.67 -10.09
C LEU A 206 8.14 9.90 -10.82
N LEU A 207 8.43 9.74 -12.11
CA LEU A 207 8.90 10.80 -12.99
C LEU A 207 7.80 11.21 -13.96
N ARG A 208 7.54 12.52 -14.06
CA ARG A 208 6.69 13.13 -15.08
C ARG A 208 7.56 13.91 -16.04
N THR A 209 7.54 13.54 -17.32
CA THR A 209 8.35 14.18 -18.37
C THR A 209 7.51 15.04 -19.32
N HIS A 210 6.17 15.00 -19.20
CA HIS A 210 5.25 15.77 -20.04
C HIS A 210 5.51 15.56 -21.55
N GLU A 211 5.97 16.59 -22.27
CA GLU A 211 6.21 16.55 -23.72
C GLU A 211 7.58 15.95 -24.11
N GLU A 212 8.29 15.35 -23.15
CA GLU A 212 9.57 14.69 -23.36
C GLU A 212 9.45 13.18 -23.12
N GLU A 213 10.21 12.39 -23.87
CA GLU A 213 10.32 10.94 -23.70
C GLU A 213 11.70 10.58 -23.16
N VAL A 214 11.78 9.48 -22.39
CA VAL A 214 13.09 8.97 -21.95
C VAL A 214 13.78 8.26 -23.12
N GLU A 215 14.87 8.84 -23.60
CA GLU A 215 15.73 8.25 -24.64
C GLU A 215 16.65 7.16 -24.06
N ALA A 216 17.25 7.43 -22.90
CA ALA A 216 18.21 6.53 -22.28
C ALA A 216 18.16 6.61 -20.75
N VAL A 217 18.44 5.49 -20.09
CA VAL A 217 18.51 5.38 -18.63
C VAL A 217 19.77 4.62 -18.20
N SER A 218 20.42 5.09 -17.14
CA SER A 218 21.54 4.44 -16.47
C SER A 218 21.29 4.42 -14.97
N GLY A 219 21.67 3.33 -14.30
CA GLY A 219 21.51 3.16 -12.85
C GLY A 219 20.08 2.82 -12.39
N ALA A 220 19.10 2.78 -13.31
CA ALA A 220 17.71 2.49 -13.01
C ALA A 220 17.03 1.64 -14.09
N SER A 221 15.90 1.03 -13.72
CA SER A 221 14.93 0.45 -14.64
C SER A 221 13.66 1.30 -14.68
N LEU A 222 12.99 1.34 -15.83
CA LEU A 222 11.80 2.16 -16.05
C LEU A 222 10.61 1.33 -16.47
N ILE A 223 9.44 1.70 -15.97
CA ILE A 223 8.16 1.21 -16.44
C ILE A 223 7.29 2.44 -16.76
N GLU A 224 6.82 2.56 -17.99
CA GLU A 224 5.84 3.59 -18.34
C GLU A 224 4.49 3.24 -17.68
N VAL A 225 3.96 4.19 -16.92
CA VAL A 225 2.74 4.07 -16.12
C VAL A 225 1.55 4.59 -16.93
N GLU A 226 1.75 5.75 -17.55
CA GLU A 226 0.88 6.39 -18.53
C GLU A 226 1.74 7.32 -19.39
N GLU A 227 1.16 7.89 -20.45
CA GLU A 227 1.85 8.80 -21.35
C GLU A 227 2.56 9.93 -20.56
N GLY A 228 3.88 10.01 -20.73
CA GLY A 228 4.72 11.00 -20.04
C GLY A 228 4.91 10.76 -18.53
N ALA A 229 4.61 9.56 -18.02
CA ALA A 229 4.80 9.16 -16.62
C ALA A 229 5.54 7.83 -16.50
N TYR A 230 6.61 7.82 -15.73
CA TYR A 230 7.47 6.66 -15.56
C TYR A 230 7.67 6.32 -14.09
N LEU A 231 7.57 5.04 -13.76
CA LEU A 231 8.01 4.48 -12.49
C LEU A 231 9.50 4.12 -12.63
N VAL A 232 10.34 4.80 -11.86
CA VAL A 232 11.80 4.67 -11.85
C VAL A 232 12.22 3.80 -10.69
N ALA A 233 12.78 2.63 -10.96
CA ALA A 233 13.43 1.77 -9.97
C ALA A 233 14.92 2.11 -9.89
N ALA A 234 15.34 2.83 -8.85
CA ALA A 234 16.73 3.17 -8.64
C ALA A 234 17.51 1.94 -8.13
N ASN A 235 18.29 1.33 -9.02
CA ASN A 235 19.07 0.12 -8.74
C ASN A 235 20.52 0.46 -8.31
N GLN A 236 20.89 1.73 -8.42
CA GLN A 236 22.20 2.27 -8.06
C GLN A 236 22.01 3.62 -7.34
N ALA A 237 23.02 4.03 -6.57
CA ALA A 237 23.03 5.30 -5.86
C ALA A 237 23.00 6.51 -6.81
N GLU A 238 23.46 6.35 -8.06
CA GLU A 238 23.38 7.40 -9.08
C GLU A 238 22.55 6.89 -10.27
N VAL A 239 21.50 7.64 -10.58
CA VAL A 239 20.60 7.41 -11.71
C VAL A 239 20.73 8.58 -12.66
N THR A 240 20.76 8.29 -13.97
CA THR A 240 20.76 9.30 -15.02
C THR A 240 19.72 8.95 -16.06
N LEU A 241 18.86 9.90 -16.40
CA LEU A 241 17.88 9.78 -17.47
C LEU A 241 18.16 10.85 -18.51
N ARG A 242 18.21 10.47 -19.78
CA ARG A 242 18.29 11.40 -20.90
C ARG A 242 16.93 11.48 -21.57
N LEU A 243 16.47 12.70 -21.78
CA LEU A 243 15.19 13.04 -22.37
C LEU A 243 15.37 13.46 -23.82
N LYS A 244 14.33 13.30 -24.62
CA LYS A 244 14.20 13.88 -25.96
C LYS A 244 12.81 14.48 -26.12
N PRO A 245 12.64 15.54 -26.91
CA PRO A 245 11.31 16.04 -27.24
C PRO A 245 10.47 14.97 -27.94
N GLN A 246 9.19 14.84 -27.56
CA GLN A 246 8.26 13.90 -28.18
C GLN A 246 7.84 14.33 -29.59
N ASN A 247 7.90 15.64 -29.87
CA ASN A 247 7.61 16.23 -31.19
C ASN A 247 8.63 17.32 -31.55
N GLU A 248 9.37 17.14 -32.65
CA GLU A 248 9.89 18.30 -33.41
C GLU A 248 8.68 18.98 -34.06
N LEU A 249 8.27 20.15 -33.55
CA LEU A 249 7.28 20.99 -34.23
C LEU A 249 7.82 21.35 -35.62
N TYR A 250 7.37 20.65 -36.65
CA TYR A 250 7.59 21.02 -38.05
C TYR A 250 6.81 22.30 -38.36
N TYR A 251 7.36 23.46 -38.02
CA TYR A 251 6.96 24.70 -38.67
C TYR A 251 7.64 24.74 -40.04
N THR A 252 7.00 24.16 -41.05
CA THR A 252 7.30 24.56 -42.43
C THR A 252 6.73 25.95 -42.64
N LEU A 253 7.55 26.98 -42.43
CA LEU A 253 7.31 28.29 -43.03
C LEU A 253 7.34 28.07 -44.54
N SER A 254 6.15 28.09 -45.14
CA SER A 254 6.00 28.12 -46.60
C SER A 254 6.16 29.58 -47.00
N ASP A 255 7.20 29.86 -47.77
CA ASP A 255 7.47 31.18 -48.38
C ASP A 255 6.33 31.64 -49.32
#